data_AF-A0A352FTU0-F1
#
_entry.id   AF-A0A352FTU0-F1
#
_cell.length_a   1.000
_cell.length_b   1.000
_cell.length_c   1.000
_cell.angle_alpha   90.00
_cell.angle_beta   90.00
_cell.angle_gamma   90.00
#
_symmetry.space_group_name_H-M   'P 1'
#
loop_
_entity.id
_entity.type
_entity.pdbx_description
1 polymer ?
#
loop_
_entity_poly.entity_id
_entity_poly.type
_entity_poly.pdbx_seq_one_letter_code
_entity_poly.pdbx_strand_id
1 'polypeptide(L)' 'MATLEVTIKKKNNRVVVEMDADRFEKLAADFGLFSEDFLNSLGRAERDVKAGRLTKIKSLKQLRG' A
#
# COMPACT_ATOMS: atom_id res chain seq x y z
N MET A 1 -16.09 -15.04 8.00
CA MET A 1 -14.93 -14.63 7.18
C MET A 1 -15.50 -13.96 5.94
N ALA A 2 -15.18 -12.70 5.67
CA ALA A 2 -15.63 -12.03 4.46
C ALA A 2 -14.80 -12.52 3.27
N THR A 3 -15.46 -12.98 2.21
CA THR A 3 -14.80 -13.35 0.95
C THR A 3 -14.71 -12.12 0.05
N LEU A 4 -13.51 -11.75 -0.35
CA LEU A 4 -13.27 -10.68 -1.33
C LEU A 4 -13.12 -11.31 -2.71
N GLU A 5 -14.04 -10.97 -3.61
CA GLU A 5 -13.92 -11.35 -5.01
C GLU A 5 -12.94 -10.41 -5.70
N VAL A 6 -11.87 -10.97 -6.27
CA VAL A 6 -10.86 -10.23 -6.99
C VAL A 6 -10.59 -10.90 -8.33
N THR A 7 -10.47 -10.10 -9.38
CA THR A 7 -10.02 -10.59 -10.69
C THR A 7 -8.55 -10.25 -10.87
N ILE A 8 -7.72 -11.28 -11.04
CA ILE A 8 -6.28 -11.12 -11.27
C ILE A 8 -6.00 -11.30 -12.75
N LYS A 9 -5.55 -10.23 -13.42
CA LYS A 9 -5.14 -10.25 -14.82
C LYS A 9 -3.64 -10.05 -14.92
N LYS A 10 -2.98 -10.84 -15.77
CA LYS A 10 -1.58 -10.59 -16.15
C LYS A 10 -1.58 -9.72 -17.42
N LYS A 11 -0.98 -8.53 -17.33
CA LYS A 11 -0.82 -7.63 -18.48
C LYS A 11 0.66 -7.32 -18.67
N ASN A 12 1.27 -7.91 -19.70
CA ASN A 12 2.72 -7.90 -19.93
C ASN A 12 3.48 -8.39 -18.68
N ASN A 13 4.44 -7.61 -18.19
CA ASN A 13 5.20 -7.87 -16.97
C ASN A 13 4.56 -7.25 -15.71
N ARG A 14 3.24 -7.00 -15.71
CA ARG A 14 2.49 -6.43 -14.58
C ARG A 14 1.34 -7.34 -14.18
N VAL A 15 1.05 -7.37 -12.88
CA VAL A 15 -0.16 -7.97 -12.31
C VAL A 15 -1.15 -6.84 -12.09
N VAL A 16 -2.36 -6.99 -12.62
CA VAL A 16 -3.49 -6.08 -12.41
C VAL A 16 -4.50 -6.83 -11.55
N VAL A 17 -4.89 -6.21 -10.44
CA VAL A 17 -5.93 -6.73 -9.55
C VAL A 17 -7.11 -5.79 -9.66
N GLU A 18 -8.23 -6.31 -10.15
CA GLU A 18 -9.50 -5.60 -10.25
C GLU A 18 -10.43 -6.08 -9.14
N MET A 19 -11.08 -5.16 -8.45
CA MET A 19 -12.06 -5.44 -7.40
C MET A 19 -13.08 -4.31 -7.30
N ASP A 20 -14.19 -4.59 -6.62
CA ASP A 20 -15.23 -3.60 -6.32
C ASP A 20 -14.69 -2.45 -5.46
N ALA A 21 -15.09 -1.22 -5.78
CA ALA A 21 -14.59 0.00 -5.15
C ALA A 21 -14.98 0.08 -3.66
N ASP A 22 -16.23 -0.19 -3.33
CA ASP A 22 -16.71 -0.13 -1.94
C ASP A 22 -16.04 -1.21 -1.08
N ARG A 23 -15.78 -2.38 -1.67
CA ARG A 23 -15.02 -3.44 -1.00
C ARG A 23 -13.56 -3.07 -0.82
N PHE A 24 -12.94 -2.39 -1.78
CA PHE A 24 -11.59 -1.88 -1.64
C PHE A 24 -11.50 -0.83 -0.52
N GLU A 25 -12.45 0.09 -0.43
CA GLU A 25 -12.49 1.09 0.63
C GLU A 25 -12.63 0.45 2.01
N LYS A 26 -13.52 -0.54 2.16
CA LYS A 26 -13.63 -1.31 3.40
C LYS A 26 -12.33 -2.03 3.75
N LEU A 27 -11.69 -2.65 2.78
CA LEU A 27 -10.39 -3.30 2.96
C LEU A 27 -9.31 -2.30 3.38
N ALA A 28 -9.28 -1.10 2.77
CA ALA A 28 -8.37 -0.03 3.13
C ALA A 28 -8.62 0.46 4.57
N ALA A 29 -9.88 0.56 4.99
CA ALA A 29 -10.27 0.87 6.35
C ALA A 29 -9.82 -0.22 7.34
N ASP A 30 -10.01 -1.49 7.00
CA ASP A 30 -9.57 -2.64 7.80
C ASP A 30 -8.04 -2.68 7.95
N PHE A 31 -7.31 -2.27 6.91
CA PHE A 31 -5.85 -2.06 6.97
C PHE A 31 -5.43 -0.79 7.72
N GLY A 32 -6.37 0.01 8.21
CA GLY A 32 -6.10 1.24 8.96
C GLY A 32 -5.54 2.38 8.11
N LEU A 33 -5.70 2.33 6.78
CA LEU A 33 -5.15 3.33 5.85
C LEU A 33 -5.83 4.71 5.97
N PHE A 34 -6.93 4.81 6.72
CA PHE A 34 -7.60 6.06 7.05
C PHE A 34 -7.45 6.46 8.52
N SER A 35 -6.68 5.70 9.31
CA SER A 35 -6.44 6.04 10.71
C SER A 35 -5.62 7.33 10.83
N GLU A 36 -5.85 8.10 11.90
CA GLU A 36 -5.10 9.32 12.18
C GLU A 36 -3.59 9.03 12.28
N ASP A 37 -3.21 7.92 12.90
CA ASP A 37 -1.83 7.47 13.00
C ASP A 37 -1.19 7.22 11.64
N PHE A 38 -1.91 6.56 10.72
CA PHE A 38 -1.44 6.32 9.37
C PHE A 38 -1.28 7.63 8.59
N LEU A 39 -2.28 8.52 8.63
CA LEU A 39 -2.23 9.82 7.96
C LEU A 39 -1.07 10.68 8.49
N ASN A 40 -0.86 10.68 9.81
CA ASN A 40 0.29 11.34 10.43
C ASN A 40 1.63 10.72 9.99
N SER A 41 1.68 9.40 9.83
CA SER A 41 2.86 8.70 9.31
C SER A 41 3.17 9.08 7.86
N LEU A 42 2.14 9.25 7.03
CA LEU A 42 2.28 9.67 5.65
C LEU A 42 2.88 11.08 5.57
N GLY A 43 2.37 12.02 6.39
CA GLY A 43 2.93 13.36 6.45
C GLY A 43 4.38 13.42 6.96
N ARG A 44 4.82 12.45 7.79
CA ARG A 44 6.24 12.28 8.13
C ARG A 44 7.05 11.79 6.92
N ALA A 45 6.56 10.74 6.26
CA ALA A 45 7.20 10.16 5.08
C ALA A 45 7.36 11.18 3.95
N GLU A 46 6.35 12.00 3.66
CA GLU A 46 6.42 13.06 2.66
C GLU A 46 7.49 14.12 2.99
N ARG A 47 7.63 14.48 4.27
CA ARG A 47 8.68 15.40 4.72
C ARG A 47 10.06 14.78 4.54
N ASP A 48 10.21 13.50 4.82
CA ASP A 48 11.48 12.77 4.62
C ASP A 48 11.84 12.67 3.13
N VAL A 49 10.84 12.47 2.25
CA VAL A 49 11.03 12.54 0.79
C VAL A 49 11.55 13.92 0.39
N LYS A 50 10.86 14.98 0.81
CA LYS A 50 11.23 16.38 0.48
C LYS A 50 12.60 16.76 1.03
N ALA A 51 12.97 16.25 2.20
CA ALA A 51 14.26 16.49 2.83
C ALA A 51 15.39 15.61 2.29
N GLY A 52 15.11 14.70 1.34
CA GLY A 52 16.11 13.77 0.80
C GLY A 52 16.55 12.68 1.77
N ARG A 53 15.79 12.44 2.86
CA ARG A 53 16.10 11.46 3.91
C ARG A 53 15.63 10.04 3.56
N LEU A 54 15.60 9.70 2.27
CA LEU A 54 15.20 8.38 1.78
C LEU A 54 16.41 7.55 1.38
N THR A 55 16.48 6.33 1.90
CA THR A 55 17.43 5.30 1.44
C THR A 55 16.76 4.39 0.43
N LYS A 56 17.34 4.28 -0.76
CA LYS A 56 16.87 3.31 -1.77
C LYS A 56 17.26 1.90 -1.33
N ILE A 57 16.26 1.04 -1.18
CA ILE A 57 16.49 -0.40 -1.05
C ILE A 57 16.44 -1.05 -2.44
N LYS A 58 17.40 -1.92 -2.73
CA LYS A 58 17.46 -2.70 -3.98
C LYS A 58 16.50 -3.89 -3.97
N SER A 59 16.13 -4.38 -2.79
CA SER A 59 15.14 -5.45 -2.64
C SER A 59 14.52 -5.47 -1.26
N LEU A 60 13.31 -6.02 -1.14
CA LEU A 60 12.63 -6.23 0.15
C LEU A 60 13.41 -7.16 1.09
N LYS A 61 14.33 -8.00 0.57
CA LYS A 61 15.22 -8.82 1.42
C LYS A 61 16.09 -7.97 2.33
N GLN A 62 16.43 -6.74 1.93
CA GLN A 62 17.25 -5.83 2.72
C GLN A 62 16.54 -5.32 3.99
N LEU A 63 15.22 -5.48 4.08
CA LEU A 63 14.44 -5.12 5.26
C LEU A 63 14.37 -6.24 6.30
N ARG A 64 14.87 -7.44 5.99
CA ARG A 64 14.68 -8.62 6.86
C ARG A 64 15.65 -8.73 8.03
N GLY A 65 16.68 -7.88 8.12
CA GLY A 65 17.67 -7.91 9.21
C GLY A 65 18.52 -9.17 9.18
#